data_AF-A0A914SE96-F1
#
_entry.id   AF-A0A914SE96-F1
#
_cell.length_a   1.000
_cell.length_b   1.000
_cell.length_c   1.000
_cell.angle_alpha   90.00
_cell.angle_beta   90.00
_cell.angle_gamma   90.00
#
_symmetry.space_group_name_H-M   'P 1'
#
loop_
_entity.id
_entity.type
_entity.pdbx_description
1 polymer ?
#
loop_
_entity_poly.entity_id
_entity_poly.type
_entity_poly.pdbx_seq_one_letter_code
_entity_poly.pdbx_strand_id
1 'polypeptide(L)'
;MFINWIRIKRGGVITLLLSIIAYLQYLSFKNKTINTAANVKMKKFPHIFNTTFQSSYILENSCQFPLILPFERNIINNVALYGPLHCNSAMPNMAKMTFDNKLIVFNELEKTKRKTVPQFQCYYQGLSGGLKGNITNYSHASNKININPDRPVEILYQNVVVKCVNKSDVKMFNGTITKNDTVFFEKAFATFANFKELRKNAAAVTLEKPSMAILVLDSVAKNQFLRHMPETTKLMKKMGFIFLNGYTKVGDNSAVNLMPVLAGKSILPNVGGNGKEILNNETLIELEKIEFLWDLMKKRNCVTMLNDDIKNIQRGLFHYPKP
;
A
#
# COMPACT_ATOMS: atom_id res chain seq x y z
N MET A 1 73.39 -18.61 6.38
CA MET A 1 71.98 -19.07 6.33
C MET A 1 71.25 -18.35 7.46
N PHE A 2 70.65 -17.19 7.16
CA PHE A 2 70.07 -16.27 8.14
C PHE A 2 68.64 -16.70 8.49
N ILE A 3 68.38 -16.99 9.76
CA ILE A 3 67.03 -17.14 10.31
C ILE A 3 66.70 -15.87 11.07
N ASN A 4 65.90 -14.99 10.45
CA ASN A 4 65.39 -13.77 11.06
C ASN A 4 64.24 -14.11 12.03
N TRP A 5 64.49 -13.92 13.33
CA TRP A 5 63.45 -13.89 14.35
C TRP A 5 62.65 -12.59 14.23
N ILE A 6 61.44 -12.67 13.71
CA ILE A 6 60.49 -11.55 13.70
C ILE A 6 60.03 -11.33 15.14
N ARG A 7 60.59 -10.30 15.77
CA ARG A 7 60.21 -9.82 17.10
C ARG A 7 58.92 -9.00 16.95
N ILE A 8 57.76 -9.66 16.93
CA ILE A 8 56.47 -8.98 16.90
C ILE A 8 56.31 -8.26 18.26
N LYS A 9 56.36 -6.91 18.24
CA LYS A 9 56.05 -6.09 19.42
C LYS A 9 54.67 -6.50 19.94
N ARG A 10 54.53 -6.68 21.26
CA ARG A 10 53.27 -7.10 21.92
C ARG A 10 52.03 -6.33 21.45
N GLY A 11 52.17 -5.06 21.04
CA GLY A 11 51.08 -4.26 20.46
C GLY A 11 50.57 -4.72 19.09
N GLY A 12 51.43 -5.29 18.23
CA GLY A 12 51.07 -5.77 16.89
C GLY A 12 50.26 -7.08 16.91
N VAL A 13 50.51 -7.94 17.90
CA VAL A 13 49.70 -9.16 18.11
C VAL A 13 48.30 -8.80 18.58
N ILE A 14 48.19 -7.78 19.45
CA ILE A 14 46.91 -7.31 19.99
C ILE A 14 46.07 -6.66 18.89
N THR A 15 46.65 -5.83 18.02
CA THR A 15 45.90 -5.20 16.91
C THR A 15 45.46 -6.22 15.87
N LEU A 16 46.27 -7.24 15.57
CA LEU A 16 45.88 -8.32 14.67
C LEU A 16 44.75 -9.17 15.27
N LEU A 17 44.82 -9.48 16.56
CA LEU A 17 43.74 -10.19 17.26
C LEU A 17 42.43 -9.40 17.29
N LEU A 18 42.49 -8.09 17.58
CA LEU A 18 41.30 -7.24 17.59
C LEU A 18 40.66 -7.10 16.20
N SER A 19 41.47 -7.00 15.15
CA SER A 19 40.96 -6.94 13.77
C SER A 19 40.37 -8.28 13.31
N ILE A 20 40.96 -9.41 13.71
CA ILE A 20 40.38 -10.74 13.48
C ILE A 20 39.06 -10.90 14.25
N ILE A 21 38.99 -10.49 15.53
CA ILE A 21 37.76 -10.54 16.34
C ILE A 21 36.67 -9.66 15.71
N ALA A 22 37.00 -8.43 15.30
CA ALA A 22 36.06 -7.53 14.63
C ALA A 22 35.58 -8.11 13.29
N TYR A 23 36.47 -8.74 12.51
CA TYR A 23 36.11 -9.40 11.26
C TYR A 23 35.23 -10.63 11.47
N LEU A 24 35.51 -11.45 12.49
CA LEU A 24 34.69 -12.59 12.88
C LEU A 24 33.32 -12.15 13.42
N GLN A 25 33.25 -11.06 14.18
CA GLN A 25 31.99 -10.46 14.62
C GLN A 25 31.19 -9.90 13.44
N TYR A 26 31.85 -9.25 12.49
CA TYR A 26 31.24 -8.76 11.25
C TYR A 26 30.69 -9.92 10.40
N LEU A 27 31.43 -11.02 10.24
CA LEU A 27 30.95 -12.22 9.54
C LEU A 27 29.78 -12.89 10.27
N SER A 28 29.83 -12.93 11.61
CA SER A 28 28.73 -13.42 12.46
C SER A 28 27.46 -12.57 12.31
N PHE A 29 27.60 -11.25 12.17
CA PHE A 29 26.47 -10.34 11.93
C PHE A 29 25.95 -10.42 10.49
N LYS A 30 26.84 -10.52 9.49
CA LYS A 30 26.47 -10.60 8.06
C LYS A 30 25.69 -11.87 7.72
N ASN A 31 25.99 -12.99 8.40
CA ASN A 31 25.30 -14.26 8.21
C ASN A 31 24.03 -14.40 9.08
N LYS A 32 23.81 -13.52 10.05
CA LYS A 32 22.52 -13.43 10.76
C LYS A 32 21.54 -12.61 9.93
N THR A 33 20.85 -13.29 9.03
CA THR A 33 19.61 -12.73 8.48
C THR A 33 18.56 -12.62 9.59
N ILE A 34 17.63 -11.66 9.47
CA ILE A 34 16.45 -11.53 10.36
C ILE A 34 15.68 -12.87 10.48
N ASN A 35 15.84 -13.76 9.49
CA ASN A 35 15.28 -15.11 9.47
C ASN A 35 15.86 -16.07 10.52
N THR A 36 17.08 -15.85 11.04
CA THR A 36 17.62 -16.70 12.13
C THR A 36 16.91 -16.50 13.47
N ALA A 37 16.15 -15.41 13.65
CA ALA A 37 15.30 -15.21 14.82
C ALA A 37 14.00 -16.05 14.77
N ALA A 38 13.73 -16.76 13.66
CA ALA A 38 12.51 -17.54 13.48
C ALA A 38 12.54 -18.95 14.11
N ASN A 39 13.70 -19.42 14.60
CA ASN A 39 13.88 -20.78 15.14
C ASN A 39 14.08 -20.80 16.68
N VAL A 40 13.26 -20.08 17.43
CA VAL A 40 13.30 -20.10 18.91
C VAL A 40 12.23 -21.06 19.44
N LYS A 41 12.65 -22.12 20.16
CA LYS A 41 11.75 -23.05 20.86
C LYS A 41 11.10 -22.33 22.05
N MET A 42 9.78 -22.21 22.03
CA MET A 42 8.98 -21.54 23.05
C MET A 42 8.80 -22.43 24.29
N LYS A 43 9.02 -21.88 25.50
CA LYS A 43 8.71 -22.55 26.79
C LYS A 43 7.24 -22.28 27.20
N LYS A 44 6.59 -23.27 27.81
CA LYS A 44 5.24 -23.16 28.41
C LYS A 44 5.34 -22.66 29.86
N PHE A 45 4.44 -21.78 30.28
CA PHE A 45 4.23 -21.39 31.69
C PHE A 45 2.75 -21.61 32.10
N PRO A 46 2.43 -22.18 33.28
CA PRO A 46 1.12 -22.81 33.49
C PRO A 46 0.04 -22.02 34.26
N HIS A 47 0.23 -20.74 34.64
CA HIS A 47 -0.51 -20.24 35.82
C HIS A 47 -1.44 -19.02 35.73
N ILE A 48 -1.84 -18.48 34.57
CA ILE A 48 -2.76 -17.32 34.58
C ILE A 48 -4.01 -17.47 33.69
N PHE A 49 -4.07 -18.41 32.75
CA PHE A 49 -5.30 -18.77 32.06
C PHE A 49 -5.28 -20.26 31.77
N ASN A 50 -6.41 -20.95 31.91
CA ASN A 50 -6.55 -22.38 31.57
C ASN A 50 -6.56 -22.59 30.03
N THR A 51 -5.69 -21.88 29.33
CA THR A 51 -5.51 -21.83 27.88
C THR A 51 -4.02 -21.86 27.58
N THR A 52 -3.63 -22.77 26.69
CA THR A 52 -2.24 -23.04 26.29
C THR A 52 -1.70 -21.94 25.37
N PHE A 53 -1.67 -20.69 25.83
CA PHE A 53 -0.99 -19.64 25.08
C PHE A 53 0.53 -19.77 25.26
N GLN A 54 1.23 -19.71 24.14
CA GLN A 54 2.67 -19.87 24.03
C GLN A 54 3.23 -18.43 24.02
N SER A 55 3.94 -17.95 25.06
CA SER A 55 4.42 -16.55 25.13
C SER A 55 5.58 -16.29 24.16
N SER A 56 5.71 -15.08 23.59
CA SER A 56 6.86 -14.70 22.73
C SER A 56 8.03 -14.15 23.53
N TYR A 57 9.25 -14.42 23.07
CA TYR A 57 10.44 -13.60 23.39
C TYR A 57 11.22 -13.25 22.11
N ILE A 58 11.34 -11.94 21.81
CA ILE A 58 12.52 -11.35 21.13
C ILE A 58 13.00 -10.06 21.86
N LEU A 59 12.21 -9.45 22.74
CA LEU A 59 12.52 -8.15 23.40
C LEU A 59 12.00 -8.03 24.87
N GLU A 60 12.02 -9.06 25.74
CA GLU A 60 11.46 -8.86 27.11
C GLU A 60 12.27 -7.81 27.90
N ASN A 61 11.68 -6.61 27.97
CA ASN A 61 11.56 -5.85 29.20
C ASN A 61 10.39 -6.45 30.04
N SER A 62 10.03 -5.82 31.16
CA SER A 62 8.97 -6.25 32.10
C SER A 62 7.57 -6.53 31.49
N CYS A 63 7.33 -6.21 30.21
CA CYS A 63 6.06 -6.44 29.54
C CYS A 63 6.11 -7.70 28.66
N GLN A 64 5.31 -8.72 29.02
CA GLN A 64 5.12 -9.93 28.22
C GLN A 64 3.87 -9.80 27.35
N PHE A 65 4.01 -9.95 26.03
CA PHE A 65 2.88 -9.99 25.10
C PHE A 65 2.40 -11.43 24.89
N PRO A 66 1.09 -11.71 24.98
CA PRO A 66 0.55 -13.02 24.64
C PRO A 66 0.64 -13.22 23.12
N LEU A 67 1.19 -14.36 22.67
CA LEU A 67 0.99 -14.76 21.28
C LEU A 67 -0.34 -15.49 21.17
N ILE A 68 -1.27 -14.84 20.50
CA ILE A 68 -2.58 -15.40 20.19
C ILE A 68 -2.49 -16.06 18.82
N LEU A 69 -2.74 -17.37 18.73
CA LEU A 69 -2.73 -18.04 17.43
C LEU A 69 -3.91 -17.56 16.57
N PRO A 70 -3.79 -17.57 15.24
CA PRO A 70 -4.91 -17.22 14.37
C PRO A 70 -6.12 -18.14 14.56
N PHE A 71 -5.91 -19.42 14.94
CA PHE A 71 -6.97 -20.41 15.10
C PHE A 71 -6.95 -20.99 16.52
N GLU A 72 -7.52 -20.26 17.49
CA GLU A 72 -7.68 -20.76 18.86
C GLU A 72 -9.00 -21.54 19.01
N ARG A 73 -8.97 -22.63 19.78
CA ARG A 73 -10.16 -23.50 19.95
C ARG A 73 -11.35 -22.77 20.57
N ASN A 74 -11.11 -21.81 21.46
CA ASN A 74 -12.15 -21.05 22.16
C ASN A 74 -12.77 -19.94 21.30
N ILE A 75 -12.13 -19.54 20.19
CA ILE A 75 -12.68 -18.50 19.29
C ILE A 75 -13.19 -19.08 17.97
N ILE A 76 -12.77 -20.30 17.58
CA ILE A 76 -13.06 -20.85 16.26
C ILE A 76 -14.55 -20.92 15.96
N ASN A 77 -15.37 -21.22 16.98
CA ASN A 77 -16.84 -21.25 16.87
C ASN A 77 -17.46 -19.86 16.67
N ASN A 78 -16.73 -18.79 17.00
CA ASN A 78 -17.15 -17.39 16.81
C ASN A 78 -16.53 -16.76 15.54
N VAL A 79 -15.70 -17.50 14.79
CA VAL A 79 -15.10 -17.00 13.55
C VAL A 79 -16.05 -17.31 12.40
N ALA A 80 -16.68 -16.29 11.84
CA ALA A 80 -17.44 -16.39 10.61
C ALA A 80 -16.50 -16.37 9.40
N LEU A 81 -16.19 -17.54 8.84
CA LEU A 81 -15.49 -17.62 7.55
C LEU A 81 -16.50 -17.41 6.42
N TYR A 82 -16.38 -16.31 5.70
CA TYR A 82 -17.15 -16.11 4.48
C TYR A 82 -16.60 -17.01 3.37
N GLY A 83 -17.50 -17.60 2.59
CA GLY A 83 -17.12 -18.32 1.37
C GLY A 83 -16.36 -17.40 0.40
N PRO A 84 -15.71 -17.98 -0.62
CA PRO A 84 -15.04 -17.20 -1.65
C PRO A 84 -15.97 -16.12 -2.18
N LEU A 85 -15.49 -14.87 -2.20
CA LEU A 85 -16.21 -13.80 -2.86
C LEU A 85 -16.26 -14.12 -4.35
N HIS A 86 -17.42 -14.59 -4.81
CA HIS A 86 -17.73 -14.63 -6.23
C HIS A 86 -17.97 -13.20 -6.68
N CYS A 87 -16.89 -12.52 -7.05
CA CYS A 87 -16.94 -11.25 -7.75
C CYS A 87 -17.53 -11.48 -9.14
N ASN A 88 -18.85 -11.65 -9.20
CA ASN A 88 -19.62 -11.41 -10.40
C ASN A 88 -19.43 -9.93 -10.70
N SER A 89 -18.36 -9.59 -11.42
CA SER A 89 -18.07 -8.19 -11.80
C SER A 89 -19.32 -7.71 -12.55
N ALA A 90 -20.18 -6.96 -11.84
CA ALA A 90 -21.45 -6.45 -12.36
C ALA A 90 -21.18 -5.56 -13.58
N MET A 91 -19.97 -5.01 -13.64
CA MET A 91 -19.42 -4.33 -14.79
C MET A 91 -18.52 -5.28 -15.59
N PRO A 92 -18.70 -5.36 -16.92
CA PRO A 92 -17.77 -6.06 -17.78
C PRO A 92 -16.40 -5.36 -17.79
N ASN A 93 -15.32 -6.13 -17.91
CA ASN A 93 -13.95 -5.61 -18.00
C ASN A 93 -13.72 -4.94 -19.38
N MET A 94 -14.32 -3.78 -19.59
CA MET A 94 -14.26 -3.06 -20.86
C MET A 94 -13.06 -2.12 -20.96
N ALA A 95 -12.53 -1.65 -19.84
CA ALA A 95 -11.39 -0.72 -19.86
C ALA A 95 -10.31 -1.13 -18.85
N LYS A 96 -9.06 -1.01 -19.27
CA LYS A 96 -7.87 -1.35 -18.48
C LYS A 96 -6.78 -0.31 -18.67
N MET A 97 -6.06 -0.03 -17.59
CA MET A 97 -4.78 0.68 -17.62
C MET A 97 -3.64 -0.32 -17.89
N THR A 98 -2.79 -0.02 -18.87
CA THR A 98 -1.60 -0.81 -19.18
C THR A 98 -0.44 -0.49 -18.25
N PHE A 99 0.60 -1.32 -18.26
CA PHE A 99 1.82 -1.09 -17.47
C PHE A 99 2.61 0.15 -17.92
N ASP A 100 2.47 0.57 -19.17
CA ASP A 100 3.04 1.82 -19.71
C ASP A 100 2.10 3.02 -19.53
N ASN A 101 1.10 2.90 -18.64
CA ASN A 101 0.23 4.00 -18.23
C ASN A 101 -0.63 4.56 -19.37
N LYS A 102 -1.12 3.66 -20.24
CA LYS A 102 -2.08 3.96 -21.29
C LYS A 102 -3.42 3.31 -20.99
N LEU A 103 -4.49 3.96 -21.41
CA LEU A 103 -5.84 3.42 -21.29
C LEU A 103 -6.19 2.65 -22.57
N ILE A 104 -6.67 1.43 -22.43
CA ILE A 104 -7.29 0.67 -23.52
C ILE A 104 -8.74 0.41 -23.15
N VAL A 105 -9.63 0.68 -24.09
CA VAL A 105 -11.04 0.27 -24.04
C VAL A 105 -11.23 -0.84 -25.06
N PHE A 106 -11.73 -1.99 -24.65
CA PHE A 106 -11.92 -3.15 -25.50
C PHE A 106 -13.24 -3.08 -26.25
N ASN A 107 -13.22 -3.47 -27.53
CA ASN A 107 -14.43 -3.54 -28.35
C ASN A 107 -15.33 -4.72 -27.98
N GLU A 108 -14.72 -5.82 -27.53
CA GLU A 108 -15.43 -7.00 -27.04
C GLU A 108 -15.42 -7.05 -25.51
N LEU A 109 -16.55 -7.46 -24.93
CA LEU A 109 -16.59 -7.82 -23.52
C LEU A 109 -16.14 -9.28 -23.35
N GLU A 110 -15.65 -9.64 -22.16
CA GLU A 110 -15.35 -11.05 -21.84
C GLU A 110 -16.51 -11.94 -22.30
N LYS A 111 -16.20 -12.96 -23.12
CA LYS A 111 -17.17 -13.82 -23.83
C LYS A 111 -18.24 -14.43 -22.92
N THR A 112 -17.96 -14.53 -21.62
CA THR A 112 -18.85 -15.07 -20.59
C THR A 112 -19.93 -14.09 -20.13
N LYS A 113 -19.83 -12.78 -20.43
CA LYS A 113 -20.71 -11.74 -19.84
C LYS A 113 -21.65 -11.06 -20.82
N ARG A 114 -21.32 -10.94 -22.11
CA ARG A 114 -22.25 -10.50 -23.17
C ARG A 114 -21.86 -11.12 -24.51
N LYS A 115 -22.86 -11.62 -25.26
CA LYS A 115 -22.66 -12.19 -26.60
C LYS A 115 -22.39 -11.13 -27.68
N THR A 116 -22.87 -9.89 -27.49
CA THR A 116 -22.68 -8.76 -28.42
C THR A 116 -22.59 -7.44 -27.66
N VAL A 117 -21.65 -6.58 -28.04
CA VAL A 117 -21.55 -5.19 -27.57
C VAL A 117 -22.36 -4.33 -28.54
N PRO A 118 -23.27 -3.44 -28.07
CA PRO A 118 -24.02 -2.56 -28.97
C PRO A 118 -23.06 -1.64 -29.73
N GLN A 119 -23.47 -1.02 -30.83
CA GLN A 119 -22.67 0.08 -31.38
C GLN A 119 -22.48 1.13 -30.28
N PHE A 120 -21.25 1.60 -30.07
CA PHE A 120 -20.94 2.45 -28.93
C PHE A 120 -19.88 3.50 -29.24
N GLN A 121 -19.82 4.52 -28.40
CA GLN A 121 -18.75 5.50 -28.37
C GLN A 121 -18.25 5.64 -26.94
N CYS A 122 -16.94 5.62 -26.75
CA CYS A 122 -16.32 5.84 -25.45
C CYS A 122 -15.53 7.13 -25.43
N TYR A 123 -15.47 7.74 -24.26
CA TYR A 123 -14.65 8.90 -23.99
C TYR A 123 -14.12 8.84 -22.57
N TYR A 124 -12.99 9.50 -22.32
CA TYR A 124 -12.55 9.83 -20.97
C TYR A 124 -12.68 11.31 -20.68
N GLN A 125 -12.82 11.63 -19.41
CA GLN A 125 -12.74 12.99 -18.88
C GLN A 125 -11.89 12.97 -17.62
N GLY A 126 -10.96 13.91 -17.52
CA GLY A 126 -10.32 14.28 -16.28
C GLY A 126 -11.35 14.64 -15.20
N LEU A 127 -11.12 14.12 -14.01
CA LEU A 127 -11.84 14.45 -12.80
C LEU A 127 -11.01 15.45 -11.99
N SER A 128 -11.69 16.46 -11.47
CA SER A 128 -11.18 17.36 -10.44
C SER A 128 -12.16 17.39 -9.28
N GLY A 129 -11.76 18.01 -8.17
CA GLY A 129 -12.51 17.93 -6.93
C GLY A 129 -12.24 16.64 -6.16
N GLY A 130 -12.42 16.71 -4.84
CA GLY A 130 -12.06 15.67 -3.86
C GLY A 130 -10.77 16.02 -3.08
N LEU A 131 -10.91 16.15 -1.75
CA LEU A 131 -9.91 16.52 -0.72
C LEU A 131 -9.54 18.01 -0.55
N LYS A 132 -10.30 18.97 -1.11
CA LYS A 132 -10.32 20.34 -0.55
C LYS A 132 -11.50 20.46 0.40
N GLY A 133 -11.32 21.08 1.57
CA GLY A 133 -12.32 21.14 2.64
C GLY A 133 -13.73 21.61 2.23
N ASN A 134 -13.85 22.34 1.11
CA ASN A 134 -15.12 22.91 0.63
C ASN A 134 -15.72 22.18 -0.59
N ILE A 135 -15.12 21.08 -1.07
CA ILE A 135 -15.58 20.37 -2.27
C ILE A 135 -16.03 18.95 -1.90
N THR A 136 -17.35 18.75 -1.83
CA THR A 136 -17.97 17.46 -1.49
C THR A 136 -18.26 16.58 -2.71
N ASN A 137 -18.22 17.16 -3.91
CA ASN A 137 -18.51 16.49 -5.18
C ASN A 137 -17.32 16.59 -6.13
N TYR A 138 -17.10 15.55 -6.94
CA TYR A 138 -16.17 15.66 -8.07
C TYR A 138 -16.80 16.53 -9.17
N SER A 139 -15.95 17.17 -9.96
CA SER A 139 -16.32 17.88 -11.18
C SER A 139 -15.50 17.38 -12.36
N HIS A 140 -15.98 17.66 -13.57
CA HIS A 140 -15.24 17.35 -14.78
C HIS A 140 -14.19 18.44 -15.02
N ALA A 141 -12.92 18.06 -14.96
CA ALA A 141 -11.78 18.95 -15.19
C ALA A 141 -11.50 19.23 -16.67
N SER A 142 -12.23 18.56 -17.57
CA SER A 142 -11.92 18.55 -19.00
C SER A 142 -13.12 18.20 -19.88
N ASN A 143 -12.99 18.59 -21.15
CA ASN A 143 -13.89 18.15 -22.22
C ASN A 143 -13.75 16.65 -22.47
N LYS A 144 -14.78 16.05 -23.08
CA LYS A 144 -14.77 14.64 -23.48
C LYS A 144 -13.67 14.39 -24.52
N ILE A 145 -12.76 13.48 -24.21
CA ILE A 145 -11.73 13.01 -25.15
C ILE A 145 -12.15 11.63 -25.65
N ASN A 146 -12.42 11.52 -26.96
CA ASN A 146 -12.87 10.28 -27.57
C ASN A 146 -11.79 9.20 -27.50
N ILE A 147 -12.23 7.96 -27.26
CA ILE A 147 -11.38 6.77 -27.23
C ILE A 147 -11.79 5.86 -28.38
N ASN A 148 -10.81 5.51 -29.21
CA ASN A 148 -11.00 4.47 -30.21
C ASN A 148 -10.80 3.10 -29.54
N PRO A 149 -11.76 2.17 -29.65
CA PRO A 149 -11.63 0.83 -29.09
C PRO A 149 -10.37 0.11 -29.60
N ASP A 150 -9.83 -0.76 -28.75
CA ASP A 150 -8.64 -1.59 -28.94
C ASP A 150 -7.35 -0.81 -29.26
N ARG A 151 -7.38 0.52 -29.13
CA ARG A 151 -6.20 1.39 -29.29
C ARG A 151 -5.78 1.97 -27.95
N PRO A 152 -4.50 1.84 -27.56
CA PRO A 152 -3.97 2.51 -26.38
C PRO A 152 -4.02 4.03 -26.53
N VAL A 153 -4.51 4.72 -25.51
CA VAL A 153 -4.58 6.18 -25.45
C VAL A 153 -3.78 6.69 -24.25
N GLU A 154 -2.98 7.73 -24.48
CA GLU A 154 -2.27 8.43 -23.40
C GLU A 154 -3.24 9.26 -22.56
N ILE A 155 -3.10 9.17 -21.24
CA ILE A 155 -3.95 9.88 -20.29
C ILE A 155 -3.27 11.16 -19.80
N LEU A 156 -3.99 12.27 -19.94
CA LEU A 156 -3.50 13.62 -19.62
C LEU A 156 -3.85 14.06 -18.19
N TYR A 157 -4.67 13.31 -17.46
CA TYR A 157 -5.16 13.67 -16.12
C TYR A 157 -4.92 12.53 -15.13
N GLN A 158 -4.64 12.87 -13.86
CA GLN A 158 -4.32 11.87 -12.84
C GLN A 158 -5.54 11.04 -12.46
N ASN A 159 -6.70 11.70 -12.36
CA ASN A 159 -7.97 11.05 -12.10
C ASN A 159 -8.82 11.18 -13.36
N VAL A 160 -9.30 10.08 -13.90
CA VAL A 160 -10.17 10.07 -15.08
C VAL A 160 -11.37 9.17 -14.88
N VAL A 161 -12.50 9.56 -15.46
CA VAL A 161 -13.65 8.67 -15.65
C VAL A 161 -13.74 8.29 -17.11
N VAL A 162 -13.90 7.00 -17.37
CA VAL A 162 -14.16 6.45 -18.70
C VAL A 162 -15.64 6.13 -18.78
N LYS A 163 -16.33 6.68 -19.78
CA LYS A 163 -17.74 6.42 -20.03
C LYS A 163 -17.93 5.90 -21.45
N CYS A 164 -18.75 4.87 -21.59
CA CYS A 164 -19.18 4.37 -22.89
C CYS A 164 -20.71 4.46 -23.01
N VAL A 165 -21.14 5.10 -24.09
CA VAL A 165 -22.55 5.30 -24.42
C VAL A 165 -22.94 4.39 -25.57
N ASN A 166 -24.11 3.75 -25.44
CA ASN A 166 -24.73 3.03 -26.53
C ASN A 166 -25.08 4.05 -27.62
N LYS A 167 -24.79 3.76 -28.88
CA LYS A 167 -25.06 4.59 -30.06
C LYS A 167 -25.87 3.86 -31.13
N SER A 168 -26.49 2.74 -30.75
CA SER A 168 -27.39 1.98 -31.62
C SER A 168 -28.57 2.85 -32.04
N ASP A 169 -29.06 2.62 -33.25
CA ASP A 169 -30.20 3.37 -33.79
C ASP A 169 -31.49 2.97 -33.06
N VAL A 170 -32.26 3.95 -32.59
CA VAL A 170 -33.48 3.72 -31.78
C VAL A 170 -34.73 3.92 -32.63
N LYS A 171 -34.82 5.05 -33.34
CA LYS A 171 -35.96 5.38 -34.21
C LYS A 171 -35.48 6.19 -35.41
N MET A 172 -36.12 5.95 -36.55
CA MET A 172 -35.98 6.77 -37.75
C MET A 172 -37.28 7.57 -37.91
N PHE A 173 -37.18 8.90 -37.92
CA PHE A 173 -38.32 9.79 -38.16
C PHE A 173 -37.91 10.88 -39.14
N ASN A 174 -38.66 11.06 -40.23
CA ASN A 174 -38.38 12.02 -41.31
C ASN A 174 -36.91 12.00 -41.80
N GLY A 175 -36.36 10.81 -42.04
CA GLY A 175 -34.97 10.65 -42.52
C GLY A 175 -33.88 10.94 -41.48
N THR A 176 -34.25 11.33 -40.26
CA THR A 176 -33.31 11.55 -39.15
C THR A 176 -33.31 10.34 -38.22
N ILE A 177 -32.13 9.76 -38.00
CA ILE A 177 -31.92 8.63 -37.08
C ILE A 177 -31.63 9.18 -35.68
N THR A 178 -32.46 8.82 -34.71
CA THR A 178 -32.20 9.07 -33.29
C THR A 178 -31.36 7.94 -32.72
N LYS A 179 -30.19 8.27 -32.19
CA LYS A 179 -29.29 7.30 -31.55
C LYS A 179 -29.62 7.12 -30.07
N ASN A 180 -29.32 5.94 -29.57
CA ASN A 180 -29.28 5.69 -28.14
C ASN A 180 -28.16 6.55 -27.53
N ASP A 181 -28.29 6.90 -26.24
CA ASP A 181 -27.27 7.64 -25.48
C ASP A 181 -27.13 7.11 -24.04
N THR A 182 -27.67 5.91 -23.78
CA THR A 182 -27.58 5.27 -22.47
C THR A 182 -26.14 4.88 -22.14
N VAL A 183 -25.68 5.27 -20.95
CA VAL A 183 -24.38 4.86 -20.40
C VAL A 183 -24.50 3.41 -19.96
N PHE A 184 -23.71 2.52 -20.56
CA PHE A 184 -23.67 1.09 -20.18
C PHE A 184 -22.34 0.69 -19.53
N PHE A 185 -21.36 1.60 -19.49
CA PHE A 185 -20.10 1.42 -18.79
C PHE A 185 -19.59 2.76 -18.29
N GLU A 186 -19.23 2.81 -17.00
CA GLU A 186 -18.64 3.98 -16.34
C GLU A 186 -17.66 3.54 -15.27
N LYS A 187 -16.36 3.84 -15.45
CA LYS A 187 -15.32 3.44 -14.49
C LYS A 187 -14.30 4.55 -14.28
N ALA A 188 -13.97 4.83 -13.03
CA ALA A 188 -12.89 5.73 -12.66
C ALA A 188 -11.53 5.01 -12.62
N PHE A 189 -10.48 5.74 -12.99
CA PHE A 189 -9.08 5.32 -12.92
C PHE A 189 -8.24 6.43 -12.30
N ALA A 190 -7.30 6.04 -11.44
CA ALA A 190 -6.25 6.90 -10.91
C ALA A 190 -4.90 6.46 -11.48
N THR A 191 -4.11 7.42 -11.95
CA THR A 191 -2.91 7.18 -12.76
C THR A 191 -1.95 8.39 -12.73
N PHE A 192 -0.76 8.23 -13.32
CA PHE A 192 0.17 9.34 -13.51
C PHE A 192 -0.15 10.07 -14.81
N ALA A 193 -0.61 11.32 -14.74
CA ALA A 193 -0.73 12.17 -15.92
C ALA A 193 0.62 12.38 -16.59
N ASN A 194 0.69 12.31 -17.92
CA ASN A 194 1.93 12.56 -18.69
C ASN A 194 3.12 11.70 -18.20
N PHE A 195 2.85 10.43 -17.88
CA PHE A 195 3.82 9.52 -17.27
C PHE A 195 5.16 9.44 -18.02
N LYS A 196 5.14 9.53 -19.36
CA LYS A 196 6.36 9.52 -20.18
C LYS A 196 7.29 10.70 -19.84
N GLU A 197 6.75 11.90 -19.71
CA GLU A 197 7.53 13.10 -19.35
C GLU A 197 7.95 13.07 -17.88
N LEU A 198 7.06 12.63 -16.98
CA LEU A 198 7.41 12.42 -15.57
C LEU A 198 8.58 11.44 -15.43
N ARG A 199 8.56 10.34 -16.18
CA ARG A 199 9.60 9.32 -16.14
C ARG A 199 10.94 9.81 -16.69
N LYS A 200 10.95 10.65 -17.73
CA LYS A 200 12.19 11.24 -18.25
C LYS A 200 12.95 12.05 -17.21
N ASN A 201 12.21 12.78 -16.37
CA ASN A 201 12.77 13.64 -15.33
C ASN A 201 12.93 12.93 -13.98
N ALA A 202 12.46 11.69 -13.86
CA ALA A 202 12.49 10.93 -12.62
C ALA A 202 13.90 10.45 -12.29
N ALA A 203 14.20 10.37 -10.99
CA ALA A 203 15.41 9.73 -10.52
C ALA A 203 15.50 8.27 -11.02
N ALA A 204 16.69 7.88 -11.46
CA ALA A 204 16.94 6.53 -11.93
C ALA A 204 16.73 5.52 -10.79
N VAL A 205 15.99 4.44 -11.10
CA VAL A 205 15.80 3.31 -10.18
C VAL A 205 17.05 2.44 -10.23
N THR A 206 17.69 2.27 -9.07
CA THR A 206 18.85 1.39 -8.91
C THR A 206 18.61 0.44 -7.74
N LEU A 207 19.49 -0.55 -7.55
CA LEU A 207 19.40 -1.44 -6.39
C LEU A 207 19.51 -0.68 -5.06
N GLU A 208 20.29 0.40 -5.03
CA GLU A 208 20.44 1.30 -3.87
C GLU A 208 19.30 2.30 -3.72
N LYS A 209 18.53 2.53 -4.79
CA LYS A 209 17.41 3.48 -4.85
C LYS A 209 16.18 2.79 -5.47
N PRO A 210 15.61 1.79 -4.79
CA PRO A 210 14.48 1.03 -5.33
C PRO A 210 13.21 1.88 -5.35
N SER A 211 12.25 1.50 -6.21
CA SER A 211 10.88 2.00 -6.11
C SER A 211 10.21 1.46 -4.85
N MET A 212 9.36 2.29 -4.22
CA MET A 212 8.63 1.94 -3.01
C MET A 212 7.13 1.97 -3.28
N ALA A 213 6.41 0.94 -2.81
CA ALA A 213 4.97 0.91 -2.75
C ALA A 213 4.54 0.59 -1.32
N ILE A 214 3.66 1.41 -0.76
CA ILE A 214 3.09 1.20 0.58
C ILE A 214 1.60 0.92 0.40
N LEU A 215 1.15 -0.25 0.81
CA LEU A 215 -0.25 -0.63 0.84
C LEU A 215 -0.72 -0.62 2.30
N VAL A 216 -1.69 0.23 2.60
CA VAL A 216 -2.32 0.30 3.91
C VAL A 216 -3.68 -0.38 3.84
N LEU A 217 -3.97 -1.25 4.80
CA LEU A 217 -5.27 -1.89 4.96
C LEU A 217 -5.89 -1.41 6.26
N ASP A 218 -7.07 -0.80 6.17
CA ASP A 218 -7.82 -0.29 7.32
C ASP A 218 -9.26 -0.87 7.32
N SER A 219 -9.78 -1.49 8.39
CA SER A 219 -9.18 -1.77 9.70
C SER A 219 -8.99 -3.28 9.89
N VAL A 220 -7.73 -3.76 9.83
CA VAL A 220 -7.44 -5.21 9.88
C VAL A 220 -6.44 -5.54 10.99
N ALA A 221 -6.84 -6.41 11.91
CA ALA A 221 -5.93 -7.00 12.90
C ALA A 221 -5.13 -8.17 12.32
N LYS A 222 -3.89 -8.39 12.80
CA LYS A 222 -2.99 -9.47 12.35
C LYS A 222 -3.69 -10.83 12.28
N ASN A 223 -4.36 -11.24 13.36
CA ASN A 223 -5.02 -12.55 13.40
C ASN A 223 -6.22 -12.66 12.47
N GLN A 224 -6.93 -11.55 12.22
CA GLN A 224 -8.00 -11.54 11.21
C GLN A 224 -7.44 -11.67 9.80
N PHE A 225 -6.34 -10.97 9.49
CA PHE A 225 -5.65 -11.12 8.20
C PHE A 225 -5.21 -12.56 7.97
N LEU A 226 -4.58 -13.19 8.97
CA LEU A 226 -4.10 -14.58 8.87
C LEU A 226 -5.24 -15.59 8.70
N ARG A 227 -6.41 -15.36 9.32
CA ARG A 227 -7.59 -16.22 9.18
C ARG A 227 -8.30 -16.07 7.83
N HIS A 228 -8.52 -14.83 7.40
CA HIS A 228 -9.38 -14.51 6.26
C HIS A 228 -8.62 -14.36 4.93
N MET A 229 -7.28 -14.25 4.96
CA MET A 229 -6.44 -14.15 3.77
C MET A 229 -5.31 -15.20 3.77
N PRO A 230 -5.62 -16.50 3.89
CA PRO A 230 -4.61 -17.56 3.99
C PRO A 230 -3.77 -17.70 2.72
N GLU A 231 -4.38 -17.61 1.54
CA GLU A 231 -3.67 -17.68 0.26
C GLU A 231 -2.75 -16.48 0.04
N THR A 232 -3.20 -15.27 0.41
CA THR A 232 -2.36 -14.06 0.41
C THR A 232 -1.16 -14.23 1.33
N THR A 233 -1.38 -14.74 2.55
CA THR A 233 -0.30 -14.99 3.51
C THR A 233 0.71 -16.00 2.97
N LYS A 234 0.23 -17.09 2.35
CA LYS A 234 1.06 -18.12 1.72
C LYS A 234 1.90 -17.54 0.58
N LEU A 235 1.29 -16.72 -0.28
CA LEU A 235 1.97 -16.03 -1.37
C LEU A 235 3.05 -15.07 -0.85
N MET A 236 2.73 -14.23 0.14
CA MET A 236 3.68 -13.31 0.77
C MET A 236 4.90 -14.04 1.32
N LYS A 237 4.68 -15.15 2.03
CA LYS A 237 5.78 -16.00 2.54
C LYS A 237 6.63 -16.57 1.39
N LYS A 238 6.00 -17.07 0.32
CA LYS A 238 6.70 -17.58 -0.86
C LYS A 238 7.53 -16.49 -1.56
N MET A 239 7.04 -15.25 -1.56
CA MET A 239 7.73 -14.08 -2.11
C MET A 239 8.82 -13.52 -1.19
N GLY A 240 9.04 -14.10 0.00
CA GLY A 240 10.08 -13.66 0.92
C GLY A 240 9.73 -12.40 1.73
N PHE A 241 8.44 -12.09 1.92
CA PHE A 241 8.03 -10.96 2.76
C PHE A 241 8.49 -11.15 4.21
N ILE A 242 8.95 -10.05 4.81
CA ILE A 242 9.32 -10.01 6.23
C ILE A 242 8.10 -9.63 7.05
N PHE A 243 7.74 -10.48 8.02
CA PHE A 243 6.66 -10.21 8.97
C PHE A 243 7.25 -9.63 10.26
N LEU A 244 6.91 -8.38 10.54
CA LEU A 244 7.35 -7.69 11.77
C LEU A 244 6.53 -8.19 12.97
N ASN A 245 7.06 -9.18 13.69
CA ASN A 245 6.43 -9.67 14.91
C ASN A 245 6.58 -8.64 16.04
N GLY A 246 5.48 -8.34 16.73
CA GLY A 246 5.45 -7.30 17.76
C GLY A 246 5.22 -5.88 17.22
N TYR A 247 5.11 -5.70 15.90
CA TYR A 247 4.65 -4.42 15.34
C TYR A 247 3.21 -4.15 15.79
N THR A 248 3.02 -3.04 16.50
CA THR A 248 1.74 -2.63 17.07
C THR A 248 1.34 -1.26 16.55
N LYS A 249 0.03 -1.01 16.57
CA LYS A 249 -0.53 0.32 16.31
C LYS A 249 -0.19 1.28 17.46
N VAL A 250 -0.13 2.57 17.15
CA VAL A 250 0.12 3.65 18.10
C VAL A 250 -1.17 4.04 18.84
N GLY A 251 -2.31 4.00 18.16
CA GLY A 251 -3.62 4.29 18.74
C GLY A 251 -4.75 3.68 17.95
N ASP A 252 -6.00 4.05 18.27
CA ASP A 252 -7.18 3.47 17.63
C ASP A 252 -7.52 4.09 16.27
N ASN A 253 -7.02 5.30 15.99
CA ASN A 253 -7.36 6.05 14.78
C ASN A 253 -6.32 5.90 13.65
N SER A 254 -6.78 5.91 12.40
CA SER A 254 -5.96 5.67 11.21
C SER A 254 -4.84 6.70 11.05
N ALA A 255 -5.15 8.01 11.19
CA ALA A 255 -4.11 9.02 11.06
C ALA A 255 -3.10 9.01 12.22
N VAL A 256 -3.54 8.70 13.46
CA VAL A 256 -2.61 8.49 14.59
C VAL A 256 -1.58 7.40 14.27
N ASN A 257 -2.01 6.35 13.58
CA ASN A 257 -1.14 5.23 13.22
C ASN A 257 -0.25 5.51 12.00
N LEU A 258 -0.71 6.33 11.05
CA LEU A 258 0.00 6.57 9.80
C LEU A 258 0.87 7.82 9.81
N MET A 259 0.58 8.81 10.67
CA MET A 259 1.44 9.97 10.84
C MET A 259 2.89 9.57 11.21
N PRO A 260 3.13 8.61 12.12
CA PRO A 260 4.48 8.17 12.44
C PRO A 260 5.15 7.45 11.26
N VAL A 261 4.39 6.67 10.48
CA VAL A 261 4.90 5.91 9.34
C VAL A 261 5.25 6.83 8.16
N LEU A 262 4.40 7.82 7.90
CA LEU A 262 4.48 8.64 6.69
C LEU A 262 5.18 9.98 6.91
N ALA A 263 5.20 10.52 8.13
CA ALA A 263 5.85 11.80 8.43
C ALA A 263 6.92 11.69 9.53
N GLY A 264 7.04 10.55 10.23
CA GLY A 264 7.89 10.46 11.41
C GLY A 264 7.42 11.38 12.55
N LYS A 265 6.11 11.69 12.58
CA LYS A 265 5.48 12.60 13.55
C LYS A 265 4.36 11.90 14.31
N SER A 266 4.05 12.38 15.51
CA SER A 266 2.99 11.85 16.35
C SER A 266 2.12 12.96 16.91
N ILE A 267 0.82 12.71 16.98
CA ILE A 267 -0.16 13.58 17.64
C ILE A 267 -0.48 13.11 19.07
N LEU A 268 0.11 12.00 19.49
CA LEU A 268 0.00 11.51 20.86
C LEU A 268 1.25 11.90 21.65
N PRO A 269 1.09 12.43 22.88
CA PRO A 269 2.20 12.95 23.68
C PRO A 269 3.10 11.86 24.25
N ASN A 270 2.63 10.61 24.33
CA ASN A 270 3.34 9.49 24.96
C ASN A 270 3.66 8.40 23.95
N VAL A 271 4.34 8.76 22.87
CA VAL A 271 4.93 7.79 21.94
C VAL A 271 6.41 7.64 22.23
N GLY A 272 6.97 6.44 22.03
CA GLY A 272 8.41 6.22 22.23
C GLY A 272 9.25 7.11 21.31
N GLY A 273 10.42 7.54 21.80
CA GLY A 273 11.30 8.45 21.07
C GLY A 273 11.99 9.44 22.00
N ASN A 274 12.40 10.59 21.48
CA ASN A 274 12.99 11.69 22.26
C ASN A 274 12.10 12.93 22.32
N GLY A 275 10.84 12.80 21.90
CA GLY A 275 9.83 13.86 21.92
C GLY A 275 9.88 14.82 20.73
N LYS A 276 10.91 14.78 19.87
CA LYS A 276 10.98 15.67 18.66
C LYS A 276 9.96 15.32 17.58
N GLU A 277 9.43 14.11 17.66
CA GLU A 277 8.36 13.58 16.82
C GLU A 277 6.98 14.12 17.21
N ILE A 278 6.81 14.59 18.45
CA ILE A 278 5.51 15.01 18.98
C ILE A 278 5.14 16.37 18.38
N LEU A 279 3.98 16.44 17.76
CA LEU A 279 3.35 17.67 17.30
C LEU A 279 2.67 18.35 18.49
N ASN A 280 2.68 19.69 18.53
CA ASN A 280 2.00 20.40 19.59
C ASN A 280 0.47 20.19 19.44
N ASN A 281 -0.15 19.57 20.44
CA ASN A 281 -1.56 19.20 20.44
C ASN A 281 -2.51 20.37 20.73
N GLU A 282 -1.97 21.53 21.11
CA GLU A 282 -2.75 22.73 21.44
C GLU A 282 -3.26 23.48 20.20
N THR A 283 -2.81 23.10 18.99
CA THR A 283 -3.20 23.75 17.74
C THR A 283 -3.88 22.79 16.77
N LEU A 284 -4.74 23.34 15.91
CA LEU A 284 -5.24 22.64 14.74
C LEU A 284 -4.04 22.17 13.92
N ILE A 285 -3.90 20.86 13.73
CA ILE A 285 -2.77 20.31 12.96
C ILE A 285 -2.97 20.63 11.48
N GLU A 286 -2.18 21.57 10.99
CA GLU A 286 -2.13 21.91 9.57
C GLU A 286 -1.26 20.90 8.83
N LEU A 287 -1.90 19.86 8.28
CA LEU A 287 -1.24 18.78 7.53
C LEU A 287 -0.37 19.30 6.38
N GLU A 288 -0.76 20.42 5.76
CA GLU A 288 -0.01 21.06 4.66
C GLU A 288 1.37 21.57 5.08
N LYS A 289 1.59 21.81 6.38
CA LYS A 289 2.89 22.22 6.93
C LYS A 289 3.75 21.03 7.36
N ILE A 290 3.20 19.81 7.34
CA ILE A 290 3.93 18.60 7.70
C ILE A 290 4.63 18.08 6.46
N GLU A 291 5.94 17.85 6.58
CA GLU A 291 6.71 17.16 5.55
C GLU A 291 6.46 15.65 5.64
N PHE A 292 5.79 15.09 4.63
CA PHE A 292 5.55 13.66 4.53
C PHE A 292 6.60 12.97 3.65
N LEU A 293 6.57 11.64 3.67
CA LEU A 293 7.46 10.78 2.89
C LEU A 293 7.38 11.10 1.40
N TRP A 294 6.20 11.39 0.85
CA TRP A 294 6.08 11.77 -0.56
C TRP A 294 6.74 13.12 -0.85
N ASP A 295 6.75 14.07 0.08
CA ASP A 295 7.46 15.35 -0.09
C ASP A 295 8.97 15.13 -0.13
N LEU A 296 9.49 14.30 0.79
CA LEU A 296 10.89 13.88 0.81
C LEU A 296 11.31 13.15 -0.47
N MET A 297 10.44 12.27 -0.98
CA MET A 297 10.67 11.53 -2.22
C MET A 297 10.63 12.46 -3.44
N LYS A 298 9.69 13.41 -3.47
CA LYS A 298 9.59 14.43 -4.53
C LYS A 298 10.83 15.33 -4.58
N LYS A 299 11.37 15.75 -3.42
CA LYS A 299 12.64 16.49 -3.32
C LYS A 299 13.84 15.74 -3.91
N ARG A 300 13.73 14.41 -4.02
CA ARG A 300 14.74 13.53 -4.64
C ARG A 300 14.40 13.19 -6.10
N ASN A 301 13.50 13.92 -6.73
CA ASN A 301 12.98 13.69 -8.09
C ASN A 301 12.32 12.31 -8.27
N CYS A 302 11.79 11.70 -7.20
CA CYS A 302 10.95 10.52 -7.33
C CYS A 302 9.54 10.90 -7.76
N VAL A 303 8.93 10.05 -8.58
CA VAL A 303 7.50 10.17 -8.92
C VAL A 303 6.69 9.57 -7.76
N THR A 304 5.75 10.34 -7.22
CA THR A 304 4.94 9.96 -6.05
C THR A 304 3.46 9.99 -6.36
N MET A 305 2.70 9.05 -5.81
CA MET A 305 1.23 9.03 -5.87
C MET A 305 0.69 8.53 -4.54
N LEU A 306 -0.37 9.18 -4.08
CA LEU A 306 -1.19 8.75 -2.95
C LEU A 306 -2.59 8.47 -3.49
N ASN A 307 -3.10 7.27 -3.25
CA ASN A 307 -4.48 6.91 -3.53
C ASN A 307 -5.11 6.46 -2.21
N ASP A 308 -6.27 7.03 -1.89
CA ASP A 308 -7.04 6.70 -0.70
C ASP A 308 -8.45 6.29 -1.14
N ASP A 309 -8.87 5.08 -0.77
CA ASP A 309 -10.19 4.54 -1.12
C ASP A 309 -11.19 4.93 -0.03
N ILE A 310 -11.78 6.10 -0.19
CA ILE A 310 -12.69 6.68 0.80
C ILE A 310 -14.14 6.48 0.38
N LYS A 311 -14.91 5.77 1.21
CA LYS A 311 -16.37 5.66 1.01
C LYS A 311 -17.11 6.95 1.40
N ASN A 312 -16.51 7.78 2.25
CA ASN A 312 -17.09 9.03 2.74
C ASN A 312 -16.00 10.09 2.88
N ILE A 313 -16.26 11.30 2.39
CA ILE A 313 -15.37 12.47 2.48
C ILE A 313 -14.98 12.85 3.92
N GLN A 314 -15.80 12.49 4.91
CA GLN A 314 -15.54 12.67 6.34
C GLN A 314 -14.65 11.57 6.93
N ARG A 315 -14.23 10.58 6.13
CA ARG A 315 -13.48 9.40 6.56
C ARG A 315 -12.20 9.18 5.77
N GLY A 316 -11.61 10.27 5.27
CA GLY A 316 -10.29 10.22 4.67
C GLY A 316 -9.20 9.97 5.71
N LEU A 317 -8.10 9.39 5.26
CA LEU A 317 -6.97 8.99 6.12
C LEU A 317 -6.48 10.10 7.06
N PHE A 318 -6.55 11.35 6.59
CA PHE A 318 -6.15 12.54 7.33
C PHE A 318 -7.30 13.54 7.55
N HIS A 319 -8.55 13.10 7.41
CA HIS A 319 -9.69 13.95 7.71
C HIS A 319 -10.06 13.84 9.19
N TYR A 320 -9.84 14.93 9.93
CA TYR A 320 -10.40 15.10 11.27
C TYR A 320 -11.45 16.22 11.24
N PRO A 321 -12.73 15.92 11.50
CA PRO A 321 -13.68 16.97 11.77
C PRO A 321 -13.22 17.74 13.01
N LYS A 322 -13.42 19.06 13.01
CA LYS A 322 -13.32 19.84 14.24
C LYS A 322 -14.33 19.27 15.25
N PRO A 323 -13.99 19.20 16.56
CA PRO A 323 -14.86 18.67 17.59
C PRO A 323 -16.27 19.26 17.56
#